data_AF-A0A935Z7Q4-F1
#
_entry.id   AF-A0A935Z7Q4-F1
#
_cell.length_a   1.000
_cell.length_b   1.000
_cell.length_c   1.000
_cell.angle_alpha   90.00
_cell.angle_beta   90.00
_cell.angle_gamma   90.00
#
_symmetry.space_group_name_H-M   'P 1'
#
loop_
_entity.id
_entity.type
_entity.pdbx_description
1 polymer ?
#
loop_
_entity_poly.entity_id
_entity_poly.type
_entity_poly.pdbx_seq_one_letter_code
_entity_poly.pdbx_strand_id
1 'polypeptide(L)'
;MPADDVLPWKLLLSKLRRSDDSRVSYDEVLRTGWQPEPLVVRERVLEYGKADDYEPPGCMHGCFPNVNYDLGAAEGLVAVACPEEPPCWPGWTMVPRSEVEALRCRAKDVFAKIAATHRLQPLPKPVPKPFLGVGMTHRRGMNIGVVWLRAPKLGFEQTCRGLRADLGVDGLVVLVATRPPTSLTAADKIVPFELDLDAAGRIGLPRAIEELTPDYRTRVLDEPMLDLDYVHLRLATRPGERHVVEINGQDFGGFRKSDLKFLRFLLLAAARKNGKDDGWLDKSRLRDGSDKDPALNDLRADLGKYDLYGLGEEERKALIRVQRGTGLIRLGVPPENITLDASLAELTFVATTTTTKKDGTKTKPTKKQEEGLQNAATLLRDCRRLGAPGEVEDAKTPAATSRRGRSAP
;
A
#
# COMPACT_ATOMS: atom_id res chain seq x y z
N MET A 1 12.89 8.21 -8.39
CA MET A 1 13.57 6.91 -8.24
C MET A 1 14.59 6.82 -9.36
N PRO A 2 15.88 6.63 -9.08
CA PRO A 2 16.85 6.31 -10.13
C PRO A 2 16.45 4.98 -10.79
N ALA A 3 16.79 4.81 -12.07
CA ALA A 3 16.49 3.60 -12.83
C ALA A 3 17.22 2.33 -12.27
N ASP A 4 18.19 2.53 -11.38
CA ASP A 4 19.08 1.49 -10.83
C ASP A 4 18.47 0.63 -9.70
N ASP A 5 17.24 0.91 -9.27
CA ASP A 5 16.57 0.19 -8.15
C ASP A 5 15.47 -0.78 -8.61
N VAL A 6 15.24 -0.91 -9.92
CA VAL A 6 14.21 -1.79 -10.47
C VAL A 6 14.78 -3.16 -10.82
N LEU A 7 14.50 -4.17 -10.00
CA LEU A 7 14.97 -5.55 -10.22
C LEU A 7 14.52 -6.12 -11.58
N PRO A 8 15.25 -7.12 -12.14
CA PRO A 8 14.94 -7.70 -13.44
C PRO A 8 13.76 -8.67 -13.39
N TRP A 9 12.60 -8.19 -12.94
CA TRP A 9 11.39 -8.98 -12.69
C TRP A 9 10.96 -9.81 -13.88
N LYS A 10 11.00 -9.23 -15.09
CA LYS A 10 10.62 -9.93 -16.32
C LYS A 10 11.44 -11.21 -16.53
N LEU A 11 12.76 -11.15 -16.30
CA LEU A 11 13.64 -12.31 -16.38
C LEU A 11 13.29 -13.33 -15.29
N LEU A 12 13.28 -12.91 -14.02
CA LEU A 12 13.05 -13.79 -12.88
C LEU A 12 11.72 -14.55 -13.01
N LEU A 13 10.63 -13.83 -13.31
CA LEU A 13 9.31 -14.44 -13.45
C LEU A 13 9.19 -15.36 -14.66
N SER A 14 9.84 -15.03 -15.78
CA SER A 14 9.84 -15.92 -16.95
C SER A 14 10.39 -17.31 -16.61
N LYS A 15 11.34 -17.37 -15.69
CA LYS A 15 11.90 -18.62 -15.15
C LYS A 15 10.92 -19.29 -14.20
N LEU A 16 10.35 -18.55 -13.25
CA LEU A 16 9.37 -19.10 -12.28
C LEU A 16 8.10 -19.67 -12.92
N ARG A 17 7.65 -19.10 -14.04
CA ARG A 17 6.55 -19.65 -14.84
C ARG A 17 6.87 -21.05 -15.39
N ARG A 18 8.16 -21.40 -15.53
CA ARG A 18 8.62 -22.71 -16.00
C ARG A 18 8.98 -23.66 -14.86
N SER A 19 9.67 -23.18 -13.83
CA SER A 19 10.02 -23.97 -12.64
C SER A 19 10.10 -23.12 -11.38
N ASP A 20 9.61 -23.66 -10.26
CA ASP A 20 9.73 -23.02 -8.92
C ASP A 20 11.19 -22.94 -8.44
N ASP A 21 12.10 -23.64 -9.12
CA ASP A 21 13.53 -23.63 -8.91
C ASP A 21 14.22 -23.68 -10.27
N SER A 22 14.66 -22.51 -10.73
CA SER A 22 15.14 -22.30 -12.10
C SER A 22 16.58 -21.81 -12.12
N ARG A 23 17.22 -21.84 -13.30
CA ARG A 23 18.56 -21.26 -13.51
C ARG A 23 18.51 -20.01 -14.39
N VAL A 24 19.38 -19.07 -14.07
CA VAL A 24 19.63 -17.84 -14.82
C VAL A 24 21.12 -17.71 -15.08
N SER A 25 21.54 -17.55 -16.33
CA SER A 25 22.96 -17.32 -16.62
C SER A 25 23.38 -15.88 -16.29
N TYR A 26 24.69 -15.68 -16.10
CA TYR A 26 25.25 -14.34 -15.89
C TYR A 26 24.91 -13.40 -17.06
N ASP A 27 25.05 -13.89 -18.30
CA ASP A 27 24.70 -13.13 -19.50
C ASP A 27 23.23 -12.73 -19.56
N GLU A 28 22.32 -13.62 -19.14
CA GLU A 28 20.90 -13.28 -19.04
C GLU A 28 20.67 -12.12 -18.06
N VAL A 29 21.35 -12.12 -16.92
CA VAL A 29 21.29 -11.00 -15.95
C VAL A 29 21.88 -9.73 -16.53
N LEU A 30 23.08 -9.78 -17.12
CA LEU A 30 23.76 -8.61 -17.68
C LEU A 30 22.94 -7.94 -18.79
N ARG A 31 22.23 -8.72 -19.62
CA ARG A 31 21.32 -8.18 -20.66
C ARG A 31 20.14 -7.40 -20.10
N THR A 32 19.82 -7.54 -18.81
CA THR A 32 18.80 -6.73 -18.13
C THR A 32 19.34 -5.42 -17.56
N GLY A 33 20.65 -5.14 -17.74
CA GLY A 33 21.34 -3.98 -17.17
C GLY A 33 21.77 -4.17 -15.71
N TRP A 34 21.48 -5.31 -15.09
CA TRP A 34 21.87 -5.63 -13.73
C TRP A 34 23.22 -6.35 -13.67
N GLN A 35 23.97 -6.09 -12.60
CA GLN A 35 25.05 -6.97 -12.18
C GLN A 35 24.49 -8.13 -11.33
N PRO A 36 25.04 -9.35 -11.46
CA PRO A 36 24.68 -10.50 -10.62
C PRO A 36 24.85 -10.29 -9.11
N GLU A 37 25.93 -9.66 -8.69
CA GLU A 37 26.33 -9.57 -7.29
C GLU A 37 25.28 -8.84 -6.43
N PRO A 38 24.71 -7.69 -6.83
CA PRO A 38 23.57 -7.09 -6.14
C PRO A 38 22.38 -8.04 -5.98
N LEU A 39 22.03 -8.81 -7.02
CA LEU A 39 20.87 -9.71 -6.99
C LEU A 39 21.06 -10.87 -6.02
N VAL A 40 22.30 -11.33 -5.84
CA VAL A 40 22.66 -12.42 -4.93
C VAL A 40 22.84 -11.94 -3.49
N VAL A 41 23.64 -10.89 -3.29
CA VAL A 41 24.10 -10.48 -1.96
C VAL A 41 23.13 -9.51 -1.30
N ARG A 42 22.73 -8.46 -2.03
CA ARG A 42 21.90 -7.36 -1.50
C ARG A 42 20.42 -7.72 -1.55
N GLU A 43 19.95 -8.13 -2.72
CA GLU A 43 18.53 -8.36 -2.98
C GLU A 43 18.12 -9.78 -2.59
N ARG A 44 19.06 -10.72 -2.58
CA ARG A 44 18.87 -12.14 -2.24
C ARG A 44 17.75 -12.81 -3.03
N VAL A 45 17.56 -12.40 -4.28
CA VAL A 45 16.57 -12.98 -5.22
C VAL A 45 17.18 -14.05 -6.11
N LEU A 46 18.51 -14.09 -6.19
CA LEU A 46 19.31 -15.14 -6.80
C LEU A 46 20.28 -15.72 -5.76
N GLU A 47 20.74 -16.94 -6.01
CA GLU A 47 21.85 -17.55 -5.27
C GLU A 47 22.93 -18.00 -6.25
N TYR A 48 24.19 -18.04 -5.79
CA TYR A 48 25.21 -18.74 -6.54
C TYR A 48 24.85 -20.23 -6.59
N GLY A 49 24.68 -20.74 -7.81
CA GLY A 49 24.53 -22.17 -8.03
C GLY A 49 25.80 -22.90 -7.66
N LYS A 50 25.67 -24.10 -7.07
CA LYS A 50 26.80 -25.03 -7.01
C LYS A 50 26.86 -25.80 -8.33
N ALA A 51 28.08 -26.11 -8.77
CA ALA A 51 28.40 -26.87 -9.98
C ALA A 51 27.63 -28.20 -10.08
N ASP A 52 27.44 -28.84 -8.92
CA ASP A 52 26.88 -30.20 -8.76
C ASP A 52 25.39 -30.30 -9.14
N ASP A 53 24.72 -29.19 -9.45
CA ASP A 53 23.29 -29.15 -9.82
C ASP A 53 23.05 -28.87 -11.33
N TYR A 54 24.10 -28.85 -12.15
CA TYR A 54 23.99 -28.61 -13.59
C TYR A 54 23.58 -29.88 -14.34
N GLU A 55 22.50 -29.84 -15.13
CA GLU A 55 22.14 -30.93 -16.05
C GLU A 55 22.37 -30.47 -17.50
N PRO A 56 23.26 -31.12 -18.26
CA PRO A 56 23.63 -30.66 -19.59
C PRO A 56 22.53 -30.96 -20.63
N PRO A 57 22.39 -30.11 -21.67
CA PRO A 57 21.44 -30.35 -22.75
C PRO A 57 21.73 -31.68 -23.47
N GLY A 58 20.72 -32.56 -23.58
CA GLY A 58 20.85 -33.84 -24.28
C GLY A 58 21.23 -35.03 -23.40
N CYS A 59 21.25 -34.89 -22.07
CA CYS A 59 21.39 -36.01 -21.16
C CYS A 59 20.19 -36.97 -21.24
N MET A 60 20.43 -38.25 -21.54
CA MET A 60 19.41 -39.30 -21.54
C MET A 60 19.22 -39.96 -20.16
N HIS A 61 20.17 -39.78 -19.24
CA HIS A 61 20.17 -40.43 -17.92
C HIS A 61 19.75 -39.50 -16.77
N GLY A 62 19.52 -38.20 -17.02
CA GLY A 62 19.25 -37.22 -15.96
C GLY A 62 20.37 -37.09 -14.94
N CYS A 63 21.62 -37.36 -15.36
CA CYS A 63 22.77 -37.46 -14.48
C CYS A 63 23.42 -36.10 -14.22
N PHE A 64 23.99 -35.93 -13.03
CA PHE A 64 24.89 -34.83 -12.71
C PHE A 64 26.25 -35.08 -13.38
N PRO A 65 26.71 -34.24 -14.32
CA PRO A 65 27.95 -34.46 -15.03
C PRO A 65 29.15 -34.29 -14.10
N ASN A 66 30.23 -35.03 -14.36
CA ASN A 66 31.54 -34.66 -13.87
C ASN A 66 31.92 -33.32 -14.50
N VAL A 67 32.40 -32.37 -13.69
CA VAL A 67 32.77 -31.01 -14.13
C VAL A 67 34.26 -30.79 -13.88
N ASN A 68 34.99 -30.30 -14.88
CA ASN A 68 36.39 -29.91 -14.77
C ASN A 68 36.59 -28.46 -15.24
N TYR A 69 36.87 -27.60 -14.27
CA TYR A 69 37.01 -26.15 -14.45
C TYR A 69 38.38 -25.70 -14.96
N ASP A 70 39.40 -26.54 -14.87
CA ASP A 70 40.75 -26.20 -15.33
C ASP A 70 40.85 -26.37 -16.85
N LEU A 71 40.12 -27.36 -17.38
CA LEU A 71 40.13 -27.69 -18.80
C LEU A 71 39.23 -26.71 -19.57
N GLY A 72 39.84 -25.90 -20.44
CA GLY A 72 39.14 -24.86 -21.22
C GLY A 72 39.04 -23.49 -20.51
N ALA A 73 39.61 -23.37 -19.30
CA ALA A 73 39.52 -22.14 -18.49
C ALA A 73 40.05 -20.90 -19.20
N ALA A 74 41.15 -21.03 -19.95
CA ALA A 74 41.76 -19.94 -20.72
C ALA A 74 40.85 -19.39 -21.83
N GLU A 75 39.84 -20.16 -22.23
CA GLU A 75 38.87 -19.82 -23.28
C GLU A 75 37.48 -19.51 -22.71
N GLY A 76 37.34 -19.43 -21.38
CA GLY A 76 36.06 -19.20 -20.71
C GLY A 76 35.10 -20.40 -20.76
N LEU A 77 35.64 -21.60 -21.01
CA LEU A 77 34.90 -22.85 -21.10
C LEU A 77 35.12 -23.69 -19.84
N VAL A 78 34.24 -24.67 -19.65
CA VAL A 78 34.34 -25.72 -18.64
C VAL A 78 34.07 -27.06 -19.30
N ALA A 79 34.86 -28.06 -18.93
CA ALA A 79 34.67 -29.40 -19.44
C ALA A 79 33.62 -30.14 -18.60
N VAL A 80 32.67 -30.81 -19.27
CA VAL A 80 31.64 -31.64 -18.65
C VAL A 80 31.63 -33.06 -19.24
N ALA A 81 31.50 -34.08 -18.40
CA ALA A 81 31.47 -35.48 -18.82
C ALA A 81 30.33 -36.24 -18.12
N CYS A 82 29.69 -37.16 -18.85
CA CYS A 82 28.66 -38.03 -18.25
C CYS A 82 29.34 -39.03 -17.29
N PRO A 83 28.85 -39.19 -16.05
CA PRO A 83 29.43 -40.13 -15.09
C PRO A 83 28.99 -41.58 -15.32
N GLU A 84 27.96 -41.81 -16.15
CA GLU A 84 27.34 -43.12 -16.35
C GLU A 84 28.07 -43.93 -17.43
N GLU A 85 27.96 -45.26 -17.34
CA GLU A 85 28.44 -46.20 -18.34
C GLU A 85 27.27 -47.05 -18.90
N PRO A 86 26.97 -46.98 -20.21
CA PRO A 86 27.63 -46.16 -21.23
C PRO A 86 27.29 -44.66 -21.07
N PRO A 87 28.21 -43.75 -21.41
CA PRO A 87 27.98 -42.32 -21.24
C PRO A 87 26.98 -41.79 -22.27
N CYS A 88 26.18 -40.80 -21.88
CA CYS A 88 25.25 -40.09 -22.78
C CYS A 88 25.98 -39.40 -23.96
N TRP A 89 27.23 -38.98 -23.74
CA TRP A 89 28.10 -38.39 -24.75
C TRP A 89 29.56 -38.81 -24.47
N PRO A 90 30.40 -38.97 -25.51
CA PRO A 90 31.76 -39.46 -25.33
C PRO A 90 32.68 -38.40 -24.68
N GLY A 91 33.28 -38.76 -23.55
CA GLY A 91 34.36 -38.00 -22.91
C GLY A 91 33.97 -36.60 -22.41
N TRP A 92 34.96 -35.73 -22.34
CA TRP A 92 34.81 -34.34 -21.94
C TRP A 92 34.27 -33.49 -23.09
N THR A 93 33.17 -32.78 -22.86
CA THR A 93 32.60 -31.78 -23.77
C THR A 93 32.81 -30.39 -23.19
N MET A 94 33.25 -29.43 -24.01
CA MET A 94 33.41 -28.04 -23.57
C MET A 94 32.09 -27.29 -23.69
N VAL A 95 31.67 -26.66 -22.60
CA VAL A 95 30.53 -25.75 -22.57
C VAL A 95 30.94 -24.39 -22.01
N PRO A 96 30.27 -23.29 -22.36
CA PRO A 96 30.53 -22.00 -21.73
C PRO A 96 30.41 -22.10 -20.21
N ARG A 97 31.38 -21.55 -19.48
CA ARG A 97 31.40 -21.59 -18.01
C ARG A 97 30.14 -20.98 -17.38
N SER A 98 29.56 -19.97 -18.05
CA SER A 98 28.30 -19.33 -17.66
C SER A 98 27.06 -20.23 -17.72
N GLU A 99 27.13 -21.37 -18.42
CA GLU A 99 26.06 -22.38 -18.46
C GLU A 99 26.09 -23.30 -17.22
N VAL A 100 27.27 -23.55 -16.66
CA VAL A 100 27.47 -24.46 -15.52
C VAL A 100 27.44 -23.72 -14.17
N GLU A 101 27.97 -22.49 -14.12
CA GLU A 101 27.97 -21.64 -12.93
C GLU A 101 26.72 -20.73 -12.86
N ALA A 102 25.59 -21.21 -13.37
CA ALA A 102 24.37 -20.41 -13.43
C ALA A 102 23.80 -20.11 -12.04
N LEU A 103 23.25 -18.90 -11.89
CA LEU A 103 22.60 -18.43 -10.69
C LEU A 103 21.28 -19.17 -10.50
N ARG A 104 21.01 -19.61 -9.27
CA ARG A 104 19.77 -20.27 -8.89
C ARG A 104 18.70 -19.21 -8.59
N CYS A 105 17.55 -19.34 -9.21
CA CYS A 105 16.38 -18.48 -9.05
C CYS A 105 15.24 -19.32 -8.47
N ARG A 106 15.01 -19.21 -7.15
CA ARG A 106 13.96 -19.96 -6.47
C ARG A 106 12.75 -19.08 -6.26
N ALA A 107 11.56 -19.63 -6.50
CA ALA A 107 10.29 -18.95 -6.30
C ALA A 107 10.19 -18.37 -4.89
N LYS A 108 10.62 -19.12 -3.86
CA LYS A 108 10.55 -18.65 -2.46
C LYS A 108 11.31 -17.33 -2.22
N ASP A 109 12.45 -17.12 -2.88
CA ASP A 109 13.29 -15.94 -2.65
C ASP A 109 12.72 -14.73 -3.40
N VAL A 110 12.31 -14.94 -4.65
CA VAL A 110 11.63 -13.93 -5.46
C VAL A 110 10.31 -13.48 -4.82
N PHE A 111 9.48 -14.43 -4.36
CA PHE A 111 8.21 -14.12 -3.71
C PHE A 111 8.39 -13.54 -2.31
N ALA A 112 9.47 -13.87 -1.58
CA ALA A 112 9.81 -13.15 -0.35
C ALA A 112 10.10 -11.67 -0.63
N LYS A 113 10.81 -11.36 -1.72
CA LYS A 113 11.04 -9.97 -2.13
C LYS A 113 9.75 -9.26 -2.55
N ILE A 114 8.89 -9.91 -3.33
CA ILE A 114 7.57 -9.38 -3.69
C ILE A 114 6.72 -9.14 -2.44
N ALA A 115 6.70 -10.08 -1.49
CA ALA A 115 5.97 -9.95 -0.24
C ALA A 115 6.43 -8.72 0.56
N ALA A 116 7.75 -8.47 0.62
CA ALA A 116 8.30 -7.28 1.24
C ALA A 116 7.86 -5.98 0.55
N THR A 117 7.89 -5.94 -0.79
CA THR A 117 7.40 -4.78 -1.58
C THR A 117 5.94 -4.45 -1.26
N HIS A 118 5.11 -5.47 -1.05
CA HIS A 118 3.68 -5.33 -0.73
C HIS A 118 3.38 -5.27 0.78
N ARG A 119 4.40 -5.35 1.64
CA ARG A 119 4.26 -5.43 3.11
C ARG A 119 3.29 -6.54 3.53
N LEU A 120 3.34 -7.67 2.84
CA LEU A 120 2.53 -8.82 3.22
C LEU A 120 3.04 -9.40 4.54
N GLN A 121 2.12 -9.76 5.41
CA GLN A 121 2.42 -10.48 6.64
C GLN A 121 2.68 -11.96 6.32
N PRO A 122 3.40 -12.69 7.18
CA PRO A 122 3.49 -14.14 7.05
C PRO A 122 2.10 -14.80 7.05
N LEU A 123 1.94 -15.88 6.30
CA LEU A 123 0.73 -16.71 6.39
C LEU A 123 0.65 -17.35 7.79
N PRO A 124 -0.57 -17.59 8.31
CA PRO A 124 -0.77 -18.13 9.66
C PRO A 124 -0.25 -19.57 9.82
N LYS A 125 -0.14 -20.31 8.71
CA LYS A 125 0.39 -21.67 8.67
C LYS A 125 1.24 -21.87 7.40
N PRO A 126 2.21 -22.83 7.42
CA PRO A 126 2.88 -23.27 6.21
C PRO A 126 1.88 -23.84 5.20
N VAL A 127 2.12 -23.60 3.91
CA VAL A 127 1.27 -24.16 2.85
C VAL A 127 1.83 -25.50 2.37
N PRO A 128 0.97 -26.49 2.04
CA PRO A 128 1.40 -27.75 1.46
C PRO A 128 1.85 -27.57 0.01
N LYS A 129 2.79 -28.43 -0.44
CA LYS A 129 3.08 -28.56 -1.87
C LYS A 129 1.78 -28.95 -2.62
N PRO A 130 1.55 -28.46 -3.84
CA PRO A 130 2.47 -27.69 -4.67
C PRO A 130 2.43 -26.16 -4.46
N PHE A 131 1.70 -25.66 -3.45
CA PHE A 131 1.66 -24.22 -3.20
C PHE A 131 2.94 -23.72 -2.56
N LEU A 132 3.24 -22.45 -2.83
CA LEU A 132 4.24 -21.68 -2.13
C LEU A 132 3.57 -20.49 -1.45
N GLY A 133 3.83 -20.30 -0.16
CA GLY A 133 3.28 -19.19 0.60
C GLY A 133 3.98 -17.89 0.22
N VAL A 134 3.22 -16.87 -0.18
CA VAL A 134 3.76 -15.54 -0.48
C VAL A 134 3.55 -14.62 0.72
N GLY A 135 2.33 -14.59 1.27
CA GLY A 135 2.03 -13.83 2.47
C GLY A 135 0.52 -13.62 2.65
N MET A 136 0.16 -12.71 3.55
CA MET A 136 -1.20 -12.36 3.91
C MET A 136 -1.36 -10.84 3.93
N THR A 137 -2.54 -10.36 3.56
CA THR A 137 -2.91 -8.95 3.73
C THR A 137 -4.28 -8.84 4.37
N HIS A 138 -4.50 -7.78 5.14
CA HIS A 138 -5.82 -7.45 5.68
C HIS A 138 -6.42 -6.30 4.88
N ARG A 139 -7.47 -6.57 4.12
CA ARG A 139 -8.13 -5.59 3.24
C ARG A 139 -9.62 -5.85 3.19
N ARG A 140 -10.42 -4.78 3.15
CA ARG A 140 -11.90 -4.84 3.02
C ARG A 140 -12.56 -5.74 4.08
N GLY A 141 -12.01 -5.71 5.29
CA GLY A 141 -12.50 -6.52 6.42
C GLY A 141 -12.18 -8.01 6.33
N MET A 142 -11.28 -8.40 5.42
CA MET A 142 -10.90 -9.79 5.17
C MET A 142 -9.42 -10.01 5.42
N ASN A 143 -9.08 -11.13 6.06
CA ASN A 143 -7.75 -11.71 6.00
C ASN A 143 -7.62 -12.47 4.68
N ILE A 144 -6.72 -12.01 3.81
CA ILE A 144 -6.56 -12.53 2.45
C ILE A 144 -5.19 -13.21 2.36
N GLY A 145 -5.19 -14.52 2.21
CA GLY A 145 -3.98 -15.29 1.92
C GLY A 145 -3.57 -15.11 0.46
N VAL A 146 -2.27 -14.96 0.23
CA VAL A 146 -1.65 -14.90 -1.11
C VAL A 146 -0.68 -16.05 -1.24
N VAL A 147 -0.91 -16.90 -2.23
CA VAL A 147 -0.10 -18.09 -2.51
C VAL A 147 0.28 -18.14 -3.98
N TRP A 148 1.39 -18.79 -4.28
CA TRP A 148 1.83 -19.08 -5.63
C TRP A 148 1.55 -20.54 -5.97
N LEU A 149 1.03 -20.76 -7.18
CA LEU A 149 0.93 -22.06 -7.80
C LEU A 149 1.36 -21.96 -9.27
N ARG A 150 2.51 -22.55 -9.58
CA ARG A 150 3.07 -22.53 -10.94
C ARG A 150 2.11 -23.07 -12.00
N ALA A 151 1.59 -24.27 -11.78
CA ALA A 151 0.76 -24.98 -12.74
C ALA A 151 -0.50 -25.55 -12.05
N PRO A 152 -1.68 -24.96 -12.31
CA PRO A 152 -2.95 -25.56 -11.92
C PRO A 152 -3.08 -26.97 -12.51
N LYS A 153 -3.49 -27.95 -11.69
CA LYS A 153 -3.72 -29.35 -12.09
C LYS A 153 -5.21 -29.71 -11.96
N LEU A 154 -5.58 -30.90 -12.40
CA LEU A 154 -6.91 -31.46 -12.14
C LEU A 154 -7.23 -31.38 -10.63
N GLY A 155 -8.43 -30.93 -10.29
CA GLY A 155 -8.84 -30.71 -8.90
C GLY A 155 -8.38 -29.38 -8.28
N PHE A 156 -7.77 -28.48 -9.07
CA PHE A 156 -7.30 -27.15 -8.64
C PHE A 156 -8.25 -26.45 -7.66
N GLU A 157 -9.53 -26.32 -8.03
CA GLU A 157 -10.51 -25.61 -7.20
C GLU A 157 -10.72 -26.26 -5.83
N GLN A 158 -10.83 -27.60 -5.79
CA GLN A 158 -11.00 -28.34 -4.54
C GLN A 158 -9.79 -28.15 -3.63
N THR A 159 -8.60 -28.18 -4.20
CA THR A 159 -7.35 -27.94 -3.48
C THR A 159 -7.29 -26.51 -2.94
N CYS A 160 -7.72 -25.51 -3.71
CA CYS A 160 -7.79 -24.12 -3.24
C CYS A 160 -8.83 -23.92 -2.13
N ARG A 161 -10.01 -24.55 -2.22
CA ARG A 161 -11.02 -24.53 -1.15
C ARG A 161 -10.48 -25.14 0.13
N GLY A 162 -9.84 -26.31 0.03
CA GLY A 162 -9.17 -26.97 1.16
C GLY A 162 -8.08 -26.09 1.77
N LEU A 163 -7.24 -25.48 0.93
CA LEU A 163 -6.16 -24.59 1.40
C LEU A 163 -6.70 -23.34 2.11
N ARG A 164 -7.73 -22.68 1.57
CA ARG A 164 -8.36 -21.52 2.20
C ARG A 164 -8.87 -21.87 3.60
N ALA A 165 -9.57 -23.01 3.72
CA ALA A 165 -10.10 -23.49 4.98
C ALA A 165 -8.99 -23.86 5.98
N ASP A 166 -7.94 -24.56 5.54
CA ASP A 166 -6.82 -24.94 6.41
C ASP A 166 -6.05 -23.72 6.93
N LEU A 167 -5.80 -22.72 6.06
CA LEU A 167 -5.19 -21.46 6.45
C LEU A 167 -6.07 -20.63 7.40
N GLY A 168 -7.38 -20.87 7.43
CA GLY A 168 -8.32 -20.09 8.25
C GLY A 168 -8.45 -18.64 7.80
N VAL A 169 -8.31 -18.37 6.50
CA VAL A 169 -8.39 -17.01 5.92
C VAL A 169 -9.75 -16.77 5.27
N ASP A 170 -10.20 -15.52 5.29
CA ASP A 170 -11.50 -15.11 4.73
C ASP A 170 -11.50 -15.19 3.20
N GLY A 171 -10.36 -14.93 2.56
CA GLY A 171 -10.19 -15.05 1.12
C GLY A 171 -8.80 -15.54 0.70
N LEU A 172 -8.70 -16.05 -0.52
CA LEU A 172 -7.46 -16.60 -1.07
C LEU A 172 -7.21 -16.07 -2.48
N VAL A 173 -6.08 -15.40 -2.67
CA VAL A 173 -5.53 -15.06 -3.98
C VAL A 173 -4.48 -16.11 -4.34
N VAL A 174 -4.70 -16.80 -5.46
CA VAL A 174 -3.77 -17.81 -5.98
C VAL A 174 -3.09 -17.23 -7.21
N LEU A 175 -1.86 -16.76 -7.03
CA LEU A 175 -1.00 -16.32 -8.12
C LEU A 175 -0.65 -17.52 -8.99
N VAL A 176 -0.90 -17.42 -10.29
CA VAL A 176 -0.67 -18.49 -11.27
C VAL A 176 0.12 -17.99 -12.48
N ALA A 177 0.89 -18.87 -13.13
CA ALA A 177 1.63 -18.51 -14.34
C ALA A 177 0.70 -18.17 -15.51
N THR A 178 -0.43 -18.87 -15.60
CA THR A 178 -1.48 -18.69 -16.61
C THR A 178 -2.81 -18.95 -15.92
N ARG A 179 -3.79 -18.05 -16.09
CA ARG A 179 -5.10 -18.20 -15.45
C ARG A 179 -5.84 -19.43 -16.00
N PRO A 180 -6.17 -20.45 -15.18
CA PRO A 180 -6.96 -21.58 -15.64
C PRO A 180 -8.43 -21.16 -15.84
N PRO A 181 -9.18 -21.84 -16.73
CA PRO A 181 -10.63 -21.76 -16.68
C PRO A 181 -11.12 -22.32 -15.34
N THR A 182 -11.97 -21.57 -14.64
CA THR A 182 -12.52 -22.00 -13.34
C THR A 182 -14.01 -21.72 -13.25
N SER A 183 -14.70 -22.57 -12.50
CA SER A 183 -16.07 -22.41 -12.02
C SER A 183 -16.17 -21.76 -10.64
N LEU A 184 -15.04 -21.32 -10.08
CA LEU A 184 -14.99 -20.54 -8.84
C LEU A 184 -15.87 -19.28 -8.95
N THR A 185 -16.67 -19.07 -7.92
CA THR A 185 -17.61 -17.96 -7.80
C THR A 185 -17.16 -17.00 -6.69
N ALA A 186 -17.80 -15.82 -6.62
CA ALA A 186 -17.56 -14.87 -5.53
C ALA A 186 -17.87 -15.45 -4.13
N ALA A 187 -18.70 -16.49 -4.04
CA ALA A 187 -19.02 -17.17 -2.79
C ALA A 187 -17.86 -18.03 -2.27
N ASP A 188 -17.01 -18.54 -3.18
CA ASP A 188 -15.83 -19.33 -2.80
C ASP A 188 -14.78 -18.46 -2.09
N LYS A 189 -14.79 -17.14 -2.34
CA LYS A 189 -13.75 -16.19 -1.90
C LYS A 189 -12.34 -16.67 -2.28
N ILE A 190 -12.19 -17.14 -3.51
CA ILE A 190 -10.93 -17.58 -4.10
C ILE A 190 -10.80 -16.96 -5.48
N VAL A 191 -9.65 -16.35 -5.76
CA VAL A 191 -9.34 -15.76 -7.07
C VAL A 191 -8.03 -16.33 -7.60
N PRO A 192 -8.05 -17.14 -8.68
CA PRO A 192 -6.86 -17.41 -9.48
C PRO A 192 -6.48 -16.14 -10.24
N PHE A 193 -5.30 -15.60 -9.95
CA PHE A 193 -4.83 -14.35 -10.52
C PHE A 193 -3.56 -14.59 -11.31
N GLU A 194 -3.56 -14.27 -12.60
CA GLU A 194 -2.35 -14.40 -13.40
C GLU A 194 -1.28 -13.46 -12.89
N LEU A 195 -0.08 -13.99 -12.68
CA LEU A 195 1.03 -13.23 -12.16
C LEU A 195 1.50 -12.21 -13.20
N ASP A 196 1.00 -10.99 -13.03
CA ASP A 196 1.40 -9.80 -13.78
C ASP A 196 2.04 -8.79 -12.82
N LEU A 197 3.23 -8.32 -13.19
CA LEU A 197 4.11 -7.50 -12.37
C LEU A 197 4.49 -6.25 -13.15
N ASP A 198 4.22 -5.09 -12.56
CA ASP A 198 4.61 -3.82 -13.16
C ASP A 198 6.14 -3.61 -13.08
N ALA A 199 6.62 -2.56 -13.74
CA ALA A 199 8.04 -2.21 -13.71
C ALA A 199 8.57 -1.98 -12.28
N ALA A 200 7.73 -1.62 -11.31
CA ALA A 200 8.15 -1.41 -9.92
C ALA A 200 8.15 -2.69 -9.08
N GLY A 201 7.85 -3.86 -9.68
CA GLY A 201 7.74 -5.11 -8.92
C GLY A 201 6.46 -5.22 -8.11
N ARG A 202 5.41 -4.47 -8.49
CA ARG A 202 4.10 -4.58 -7.86
C ARG A 202 3.24 -5.61 -8.59
N ILE A 203 2.80 -6.63 -7.87
CA ILE A 203 1.74 -7.52 -8.33
C ILE A 203 0.41 -6.77 -8.40
N GLY A 204 -0.45 -7.13 -9.36
CA GLY A 204 -1.82 -6.62 -9.50
C GLY A 204 -2.79 -6.99 -8.36
N LEU A 205 -2.32 -7.09 -7.12
CA LEU A 205 -3.08 -7.48 -5.94
C LEU A 205 -4.36 -6.64 -5.73
N PRO A 206 -4.38 -5.31 -5.95
CA PRO A 206 -5.63 -4.55 -5.86
C PRO A 206 -6.73 -5.08 -6.78
N ARG A 207 -6.39 -5.45 -8.02
CA ARG A 207 -7.34 -6.05 -8.97
C ARG A 207 -7.81 -7.43 -8.52
N ALA A 208 -6.90 -8.25 -7.99
CA ALA A 208 -7.27 -9.56 -7.44
C ALA A 208 -8.24 -9.43 -6.26
N ILE A 209 -8.05 -8.41 -5.40
CA ILE A 209 -8.94 -8.12 -4.27
C ILE A 209 -10.28 -7.57 -4.76
N GLU A 210 -10.32 -6.79 -5.84
CA GLU A 210 -11.58 -6.36 -6.48
C GLU A 210 -12.40 -7.54 -6.99
N GLU A 211 -11.77 -8.51 -7.67
CA GLU A 211 -12.45 -9.74 -8.10
C GLU A 211 -12.96 -10.57 -6.91
N LEU A 212 -12.26 -10.53 -5.77
CA LEU A 212 -12.62 -11.26 -4.55
C LEU A 212 -13.83 -10.64 -3.82
N THR A 213 -14.00 -9.32 -3.95
CA THR A 213 -15.03 -8.53 -3.27
C THR A 213 -15.83 -7.68 -4.26
N PRO A 214 -16.59 -8.28 -5.19
CA PRO A 214 -17.30 -7.53 -6.24
C PRO A 214 -18.41 -6.63 -5.67
N ASP A 215 -18.93 -6.96 -4.49
CA ASP A 215 -19.98 -6.25 -3.75
C ASP A 215 -19.43 -5.15 -2.82
N TYR A 216 -18.12 -4.97 -2.77
CA TYR A 216 -17.47 -4.11 -1.78
C TYR A 216 -17.93 -2.66 -1.84
N ARG A 217 -18.11 -2.07 -3.03
CA ARG A 217 -18.57 -0.68 -3.15
C ARG A 217 -19.96 -0.44 -2.56
N THR A 218 -20.81 -1.47 -2.51
CA THR A 218 -22.11 -1.40 -1.83
C THR A 218 -21.92 -1.62 -0.33
N ARG A 219 -21.24 -2.71 0.05
CA ARG A 219 -21.01 -3.07 1.46
C ARG A 219 -20.29 -2.00 2.28
N VAL A 220 -19.32 -1.33 1.67
CA VAL A 220 -18.53 -0.29 2.32
C VAL A 220 -19.39 0.89 2.75
N LEU A 221 -20.58 1.10 2.16
CA LEU A 221 -21.48 2.18 2.57
C LEU A 221 -22.19 1.84 3.90
N ASP A 222 -22.54 0.57 4.07
CA ASP A 222 -23.33 0.08 5.21
C ASP A 222 -22.48 -0.38 6.40
N GLU A 223 -21.23 -0.82 6.16
CA GLU A 223 -20.32 -1.31 7.18
C GLU A 223 -19.32 -0.22 7.63
N PRO A 224 -19.51 0.43 8.80
CA PRO A 224 -18.70 1.59 9.21
C PRO A 224 -17.23 1.27 9.51
N MET A 225 -16.91 -0.01 9.69
CA MET A 225 -15.54 -0.50 9.92
C MET A 225 -14.75 -0.68 8.61
N LEU A 226 -15.42 -0.71 7.46
CA LEU A 226 -14.74 -0.78 6.18
C LEU A 226 -14.23 0.60 5.75
N ASP A 227 -12.98 0.63 5.29
CA ASP A 227 -12.39 1.79 4.65
C ASP A 227 -12.80 1.85 3.18
N LEU A 228 -12.72 3.04 2.57
CA LEU A 228 -12.84 3.30 1.13
C LEU A 228 -11.43 3.25 0.52
N ASP A 229 -10.94 2.06 0.18
CA ASP A 229 -9.53 1.85 -0.19
C ASP A 229 -9.15 2.41 -1.58
N TYR A 230 -10.15 2.75 -2.39
CA TYR A 230 -10.03 3.44 -3.68
C TYR A 230 -10.08 4.97 -3.57
N VAL A 231 -10.07 5.51 -2.34
CA VAL A 231 -10.04 6.95 -2.08
C VAL A 231 -8.66 7.36 -1.57
N HIS A 232 -8.08 8.36 -2.23
CA HIS A 232 -6.86 9.04 -1.84
C HIS A 232 -7.20 10.47 -1.44
N LEU A 233 -6.67 10.90 -0.30
CA LEU A 233 -6.96 12.20 0.27
C LEU A 233 -5.66 12.99 0.45
N ARG A 234 -5.62 14.22 -0.04
CA ARG A 234 -4.57 15.19 0.29
C ARG A 234 -5.19 16.43 0.91
N LEU A 235 -4.68 16.82 2.06
CA LEU A 235 -5.00 18.11 2.67
C LEU A 235 -3.77 19.01 2.61
N ALA A 236 -3.97 20.22 2.12
CA ALA A 236 -2.95 21.25 1.99
C ALA A 236 -3.58 22.63 2.26
N THR A 237 -2.74 23.65 2.30
CA THR A 237 -3.20 25.03 2.40
C THR A 237 -2.40 25.89 1.44
N ARG A 238 -3.04 26.95 0.93
CA ARG A 238 -2.36 28.08 0.31
C ARG A 238 -2.50 29.24 1.30
N PRO A 239 -1.44 29.55 2.08
CA PRO A 239 -1.53 30.51 3.17
C PRO A 239 -2.18 31.82 2.71
N GLY A 240 -3.23 32.25 3.41
CA GLY A 240 -3.97 33.49 3.16
C GLY A 240 -4.92 33.47 1.95
N GLU A 241 -4.85 32.44 1.10
CA GLU A 241 -5.69 32.32 -0.12
C GLU A 241 -6.87 31.38 0.12
N ARG A 242 -6.58 30.10 0.40
CA ARG A 242 -7.60 29.05 0.52
C ARG A 242 -7.05 27.77 1.16
N HIS A 243 -7.97 26.98 1.69
CA HIS A 243 -7.70 25.58 2.02
C HIS A 243 -7.82 24.70 0.79
N VAL A 244 -7.01 23.65 0.72
CA VAL A 244 -7.00 22.68 -0.38
C VAL A 244 -7.31 21.29 0.15
N VAL A 245 -8.35 20.68 -0.38
CA VAL A 245 -8.70 19.27 -0.16
C VAL A 245 -8.75 18.62 -1.52
N GLU A 246 -7.89 17.64 -1.77
CA GLU A 246 -7.92 16.85 -3.00
C GLU A 246 -8.41 15.45 -2.69
N ILE A 247 -9.42 15.00 -3.40
CA ILE A 247 -9.96 13.64 -3.32
C ILE A 247 -9.73 12.98 -4.67
N ASN A 248 -8.96 11.89 -4.70
CA ASN A 248 -8.53 11.22 -5.94
C ASN A 248 -7.90 12.20 -6.96
N GLY A 249 -7.11 13.16 -6.47
CA GLY A 249 -6.44 14.18 -7.27
C GLY A 249 -7.34 15.33 -7.75
N GLN A 250 -8.62 15.34 -7.36
CA GLN A 250 -9.57 16.41 -7.72
C GLN A 250 -9.74 17.41 -6.57
N ASP A 251 -9.59 18.70 -6.86
CA ASP A 251 -9.75 19.80 -5.90
C ASP A 251 -11.22 19.95 -5.45
N PHE A 252 -11.50 19.53 -4.22
CA PHE A 252 -12.79 19.63 -3.56
C PHE A 252 -13.05 21.04 -3.04
N GLY A 253 -14.05 21.70 -3.65
CA GLY A 253 -14.34 23.12 -3.41
C GLY A 253 -15.04 23.46 -2.10
N GLY A 254 -15.66 22.49 -1.41
CA GLY A 254 -16.59 22.74 -0.31
C GLY A 254 -15.96 23.41 0.92
N PHE A 255 -14.66 23.20 1.16
CA PHE A 255 -13.98 23.70 2.37
C PHE A 255 -13.05 24.89 2.12
N ARG A 256 -12.92 25.35 0.86
CA ARG A 256 -11.91 26.35 0.43
C ARG A 256 -11.86 27.61 1.29
N LYS A 257 -13.01 28.10 1.77
CA LYS A 257 -13.16 29.36 2.52
C LYS A 257 -13.67 29.18 3.96
N SER A 258 -13.77 27.94 4.46
CA SER A 258 -14.28 27.68 5.80
C SER A 258 -13.23 27.02 6.67
N ASP A 259 -12.59 27.81 7.55
CA ASP A 259 -11.57 27.30 8.48
C ASP A 259 -12.13 26.17 9.35
N LEU A 260 -13.34 26.34 9.89
CA LEU A 260 -13.95 25.32 10.75
C LEU A 260 -14.21 24.01 10.01
N LYS A 261 -14.76 24.05 8.79
CA LYS A 261 -15.03 22.82 8.02
C LYS A 261 -13.74 22.13 7.63
N PHE A 262 -12.75 22.90 7.15
CA PHE A 262 -11.44 22.37 6.80
C PHE A 262 -10.75 21.74 8.01
N LEU A 263 -10.69 22.43 9.15
CA LEU A 263 -10.00 21.94 10.35
C LEU A 263 -10.68 20.74 10.99
N ARG A 264 -12.03 20.66 10.94
CA ARG A 264 -12.75 19.45 11.37
C ARG A 264 -12.39 18.25 10.50
N PHE A 265 -12.31 18.45 9.18
CA PHE A 265 -11.91 17.39 8.27
C PHE A 265 -10.44 17.01 8.42
N LEU A 266 -9.56 17.99 8.64
CA LEU A 266 -8.14 17.79 8.97
C LEU A 266 -7.96 17.04 10.29
N LEU A 267 -8.78 17.32 11.30
CA LEU A 267 -8.74 16.60 12.58
C LEU A 267 -9.03 15.11 12.38
N LEU A 268 -10.07 14.78 11.60
CA LEU A 268 -10.42 13.40 11.25
C LEU A 268 -9.29 12.73 10.45
N ALA A 269 -8.71 13.44 9.49
CA ALA A 269 -7.59 12.94 8.69
C ALA A 269 -6.32 12.69 9.52
N ALA A 270 -5.97 13.61 10.42
CA ALA A 270 -4.82 13.49 11.31
C ALA A 270 -5.00 12.35 12.32
N ALA A 271 -6.19 12.23 12.92
CA ALA A 271 -6.53 11.11 13.80
C ALA A 271 -6.45 9.77 13.06
N ARG A 272 -6.95 9.69 11.82
CA ARG A 272 -6.86 8.48 11.01
C ARG A 272 -5.42 8.15 10.60
N LYS A 273 -4.62 9.15 10.25
CA LYS A 273 -3.25 8.96 9.76
C LYS A 273 -2.27 8.55 10.87
N ASN A 274 -2.36 9.21 12.01
CA ASN A 274 -1.33 9.14 13.06
C ASN A 274 -1.89 8.84 14.46
N GLY A 275 -3.22 8.86 14.62
CA GLY A 275 -3.87 8.67 15.91
C GLY A 275 -3.89 7.20 16.36
N LYS A 276 -4.43 6.99 17.56
CA LYS A 276 -4.71 5.67 18.13
C LYS A 276 -6.12 5.21 17.73
N ASP A 277 -6.46 3.98 18.12
CA ASP A 277 -7.82 3.44 18.01
C ASP A 277 -8.40 3.55 16.60
N ASP A 278 -7.57 3.32 15.59
CA ASP A 278 -7.98 3.37 14.19
C ASP A 278 -8.57 4.76 13.77
N GLY A 279 -8.23 5.82 14.51
CA GLY A 279 -8.70 7.17 14.24
C GLY A 279 -10.15 7.47 14.64
N TRP A 280 -10.78 6.60 15.44
CA TRP A 280 -12.07 6.91 16.05
C TRP A 280 -11.94 8.05 17.07
N LEU A 281 -12.82 9.05 16.96
CA LEU A 281 -12.89 10.22 17.83
C LEU A 281 -14.33 10.41 18.32
N ASP A 282 -14.47 10.92 19.54
CA ASP A 282 -15.76 11.44 20.00
C ASP A 282 -16.20 12.64 19.15
N LYS A 283 -17.46 12.63 18.68
CA LYS A 283 -18.03 13.71 17.85
C LYS A 283 -17.94 15.09 18.50
N SER A 284 -17.95 15.19 19.83
CA SER A 284 -17.78 16.45 20.57
C SER A 284 -16.45 17.13 20.27
N ARG A 285 -15.42 16.37 19.83
CA ARG A 285 -14.14 16.92 19.39
C ARG A 285 -14.25 17.80 18.14
N LEU A 286 -15.34 17.71 17.38
CA LEU A 286 -15.62 18.64 16.28
C LEU A 286 -16.01 20.05 16.76
N ARG A 287 -16.20 20.25 18.07
CA ARG A 287 -16.51 21.54 18.71
C ARG A 287 -17.71 22.21 18.07
N ASP A 288 -18.86 21.56 18.17
CA ASP A 288 -20.14 22.05 17.66
C ASP A 288 -21.06 22.64 18.74
N GLY A 289 -20.79 22.36 20.01
CA GLY A 289 -21.48 22.93 21.17
C GLY A 289 -22.98 22.62 21.19
N SER A 290 -23.41 21.56 20.49
CA SER A 290 -24.83 21.23 20.27
C SER A 290 -25.03 19.72 20.21
N ASP A 291 -26.00 19.23 20.98
CA ASP A 291 -26.37 17.81 21.01
C ASP A 291 -26.93 17.28 19.67
N LYS A 292 -27.27 18.19 18.74
CA LYS A 292 -27.88 17.87 17.43
C LYS A 292 -26.86 17.66 16.29
N ASP A 293 -25.57 17.66 16.59
CA ASP A 293 -24.46 17.42 15.66
C ASP A 293 -24.49 18.23 14.34
N PRO A 294 -24.85 19.54 14.35
CA PRO A 294 -24.98 20.31 13.11
C PRO A 294 -23.67 20.35 12.31
N ALA A 295 -22.52 20.37 12.99
CA ALA A 295 -21.22 20.40 12.33
C ALA A 295 -20.93 19.15 11.47
N LEU A 296 -21.29 17.96 12.00
CA LEU A 296 -21.11 16.70 11.30
C LEU A 296 -22.04 16.61 10.09
N ASN A 297 -23.30 17.00 10.29
CA ASN A 297 -24.30 17.02 9.23
C ASN A 297 -23.91 18.01 8.12
N ASP A 298 -23.40 19.20 8.47
CA ASP A 298 -22.91 20.18 7.52
C ASP A 298 -21.73 19.67 6.69
N LEU A 299 -20.77 18.96 7.32
CA LEU A 299 -19.64 18.35 6.60
C LEU A 299 -20.12 17.29 5.61
N ARG A 300 -21.02 16.39 6.04
CA ARG A 300 -21.58 15.34 5.18
C ARG A 300 -22.42 15.91 4.04
N ALA A 301 -23.20 16.96 4.31
CA ALA A 301 -23.98 17.65 3.30
C ALA A 301 -23.08 18.30 2.22
N ASP A 302 -22.01 18.97 2.63
CA ASP A 302 -21.05 19.54 1.68
C ASP A 302 -20.36 18.44 0.84
N LEU A 303 -19.96 17.33 1.46
CA LEU A 303 -19.37 16.19 0.73
C LEU A 303 -20.35 15.61 -0.30
N GLY A 304 -21.65 15.56 0.01
CA GLY A 304 -22.67 15.13 -0.95
C GLY A 304 -22.85 16.10 -2.12
N LYS A 305 -22.73 17.41 -1.88
CA LYS A 305 -23.06 18.47 -2.84
C LYS A 305 -22.09 18.62 -4.01
N TYR A 306 -20.79 18.47 -3.78
CA TYR A 306 -19.79 18.65 -4.84
C TYR A 306 -19.53 17.32 -5.55
N ASP A 307 -19.72 17.32 -6.86
CA ASP A 307 -19.46 16.12 -7.66
C ASP A 307 -17.95 15.87 -7.81
N LEU A 308 -17.57 14.59 -7.75
CA LEU A 308 -16.19 14.13 -7.88
C LEU A 308 -16.20 12.91 -8.79
N TYR A 309 -15.44 12.97 -9.89
CA TYR A 309 -15.40 11.90 -10.85
C TYR A 309 -14.98 10.58 -10.18
N GLY A 310 -15.77 9.52 -10.38
CA GLY A 310 -15.50 8.18 -9.85
C GLY A 310 -15.97 7.91 -8.42
N LEU A 311 -16.59 8.89 -7.73
CA LEU A 311 -17.25 8.72 -6.43
C LEU A 311 -18.71 9.20 -6.48
N GLY A 312 -19.66 8.32 -6.20
CA GLY A 312 -21.07 8.66 -6.02
C GLY A 312 -21.32 9.47 -4.74
N GLU A 313 -22.48 10.11 -4.65
CA GLU A 313 -22.87 10.94 -3.50
C GLU A 313 -22.77 10.21 -2.15
N GLU A 314 -23.28 8.98 -2.09
CA GLU A 314 -23.24 8.18 -0.86
C GLU A 314 -21.82 7.77 -0.48
N GLU A 315 -20.95 7.49 -1.46
CA GLU A 315 -19.52 7.23 -1.21
C GLU A 315 -18.82 8.48 -0.65
N ARG A 316 -19.16 9.68 -1.15
CA ARG A 316 -18.62 10.93 -0.61
C ARG A 316 -19.10 11.20 0.81
N LYS A 317 -20.39 10.98 1.11
CA LYS A 317 -20.92 11.07 2.48
C LYS A 317 -20.30 10.04 3.41
N ALA A 318 -19.97 8.86 2.89
CA ALA A 318 -19.34 7.76 3.60
C ALA A 318 -17.87 8.02 3.97
N LEU A 319 -17.23 9.08 3.43
CA LEU A 319 -15.90 9.51 3.88
C LEU A 319 -15.89 9.82 5.38
N ILE A 320 -17.01 10.27 5.95
CA ILE A 320 -17.15 10.43 7.40
C ILE A 320 -18.00 9.30 7.95
N ARG A 321 -17.36 8.39 8.69
CA ARG A 321 -18.00 7.24 9.33
C ARG A 321 -18.50 7.60 10.70
N VAL A 322 -19.65 7.03 11.06
CA VAL A 322 -20.27 7.17 12.38
C VAL A 322 -20.54 5.79 12.93
N GLN A 323 -20.10 5.53 14.15
CA GLN A 323 -20.48 4.33 14.87
C GLN A 323 -21.79 4.60 15.61
N ARG A 324 -22.87 3.94 15.18
CA ARG A 324 -24.21 4.17 15.73
C ARG A 324 -24.25 3.85 17.22
N GLY A 325 -24.85 4.74 18.00
CA GLY A 325 -25.05 4.55 19.44
C GLY A 325 -23.85 4.85 20.33
N THR A 326 -22.64 5.08 19.78
CA THR A 326 -21.44 5.37 20.58
C THR A 326 -21.01 6.84 20.55
N GLY A 327 -21.51 7.62 19.58
CA GLY A 327 -21.06 9.00 19.37
C GLY A 327 -19.66 9.12 18.73
N LEU A 328 -19.05 7.99 18.35
CA LEU A 328 -17.74 7.97 17.73
C LEU A 328 -17.84 8.18 16.21
N ILE A 329 -16.88 8.93 15.68
CA ILE A 329 -16.73 9.23 14.25
C ILE A 329 -15.29 9.03 13.81
N ARG A 330 -15.09 8.72 12.53
CA ARG A 330 -13.75 8.65 11.93
C ARG A 330 -13.78 9.01 10.44
N LEU A 331 -12.60 9.24 9.88
CA LEU A 331 -12.43 9.28 8.43
C LEU A 331 -12.39 7.84 7.87
N GLY A 332 -13.22 7.53 6.89
CA GLY A 332 -13.33 6.22 6.25
C GLY A 332 -12.31 5.96 5.14
N VAL A 333 -11.14 6.57 5.20
CA VAL A 333 -10.05 6.43 4.21
C VAL A 333 -8.88 5.73 4.91
N PRO A 334 -8.21 4.74 4.29
CA PRO A 334 -7.12 4.04 4.97
C PRO A 334 -5.93 4.99 5.21
N PRO A 335 -5.18 4.83 6.32
CA PRO A 335 -4.12 5.78 6.72
C PRO A 335 -3.07 6.02 5.64
N GLU A 336 -2.66 4.99 4.90
CA GLU A 336 -1.69 5.06 3.81
C GLU A 336 -2.15 5.93 2.63
N ASN A 337 -3.47 6.10 2.44
CA ASN A 337 -4.04 6.90 1.36
C ASN A 337 -4.23 8.37 1.75
N ILE A 338 -3.89 8.75 2.98
CA ILE A 338 -4.00 10.13 3.48
C ILE A 338 -2.63 10.81 3.42
N THR A 339 -2.59 11.97 2.78
CA THR A 339 -1.44 12.86 2.70
C THR A 339 -1.74 14.17 3.42
N LEU A 340 -0.98 14.45 4.48
CA LEU A 340 -0.98 15.75 5.16
C LEU A 340 0.21 16.54 4.62
N ASP A 341 -0.06 17.53 3.77
CA ASP A 341 0.98 18.26 3.06
C ASP A 341 1.78 19.18 3.98
N ALA A 342 3.09 19.33 3.72
CA ALA A 342 3.98 20.15 4.53
C ALA A 342 3.52 21.63 4.62
N SER A 343 2.83 22.14 3.59
CA SER A 343 2.24 23.49 3.61
C SER A 343 1.32 23.76 4.81
N LEU A 344 0.72 22.71 5.40
CA LEU A 344 -0.14 22.85 6.59
C LEU A 344 0.59 23.47 7.79
N ALA A 345 1.92 23.41 7.83
CA ALA A 345 2.71 24.08 8.87
C ALA A 345 2.51 25.60 8.85
N GLU A 346 2.25 26.17 7.67
CA GLU A 346 2.05 27.60 7.43
C GLU A 346 0.56 27.98 7.33
N LEU A 347 -0.35 27.10 7.78
CA LEU A 347 -1.78 27.35 7.71
C LEU A 347 -2.17 28.65 8.42
N THR A 348 -2.79 29.54 7.66
CA THR A 348 -3.43 30.77 8.17
C THR A 348 -4.94 30.72 7.94
N PHE A 349 -5.69 31.37 8.83
CA PHE A 349 -7.16 31.39 8.74
C PHE A 349 -7.63 32.30 7.61
N VAL A 350 -8.45 31.74 6.73
CA VAL A 350 -9.02 32.43 5.56
C VAL A 350 -10.17 33.34 6.01
N ALA A 351 -10.92 32.97 7.04
CA ALA A 351 -12.00 33.77 7.60
C ALA A 351 -11.45 34.88 8.52
N THR A 352 -10.79 35.89 7.93
CA THR A 352 -10.47 37.14 8.64
C THR A 352 -11.17 38.31 7.95
N THR A 353 -12.29 38.75 8.52
CA THR A 353 -12.85 40.12 8.44
C THR A 353 -12.48 40.92 7.17
N THR A 354 -12.81 40.40 5.99
CA THR A 354 -12.46 41.04 4.71
C THR A 354 -13.45 42.13 4.29
N THR A 355 -14.53 42.34 5.04
CA THR A 355 -15.39 43.51 4.84
C THR A 355 -14.74 44.74 5.45
N THR A 356 -13.84 45.36 4.70
CA THR A 356 -13.58 46.78 4.83
C THR A 356 -14.87 47.53 4.52
N LYS A 357 -15.30 48.38 5.46
CA LYS A 357 -16.37 49.34 5.17
C LYS A 357 -15.90 50.27 4.04
N LYS A 358 -16.83 50.98 3.39
CA LYS A 358 -16.49 52.00 2.37
C LYS A 358 -15.49 53.06 2.84
N ASP A 359 -15.33 53.23 4.15
CA ASP A 359 -14.39 54.13 4.82
C ASP A 359 -12.99 53.53 5.07
N GLY A 360 -12.71 52.30 4.60
CA GLY A 360 -11.43 51.61 4.79
C GLY A 360 -11.23 50.99 6.18
N THR A 361 -12.17 51.15 7.11
CA THR A 361 -12.09 50.52 8.44
C THR A 361 -12.55 49.07 8.41
N LYS A 362 -11.85 48.18 9.13
CA LYS A 362 -12.26 46.78 9.28
C LYS A 362 -13.52 46.70 10.14
N THR A 363 -14.51 45.93 9.71
CA THR A 363 -15.67 45.65 10.56
C THR A 363 -15.22 44.92 11.83
N LYS A 364 -15.71 45.37 13.00
CA LYS A 364 -15.51 44.62 14.24
C LYS A 364 -16.13 43.22 14.05
N PRO A 365 -15.41 42.14 14.42
CA PRO A 365 -15.96 40.80 14.35
C PRO A 365 -17.18 40.69 15.28
N THR A 366 -18.19 39.97 14.83
CA THR A 366 -19.33 39.59 15.68
C THR A 366 -18.87 38.57 16.72
N LYS A 367 -19.55 38.48 17.87
CA LYS A 367 -19.27 37.48 18.91
C LYS A 367 -19.20 36.05 18.35
N LYS A 368 -20.07 35.72 17.38
CA LYS A 368 -20.09 34.42 16.69
C LYS A 368 -18.84 34.18 15.83
N GLN A 369 -18.28 35.23 15.21
CA GLN A 369 -17.03 35.14 14.46
C GLN A 369 -15.83 34.97 15.39
N GLU A 370 -15.82 35.65 16.53
CA GLU A 370 -14.78 35.48 17.56
C GLU A 370 -14.79 34.05 18.14
N GLU A 371 -15.97 33.53 18.51
CA GLU A 371 -16.15 32.14 18.94
C GLU A 371 -15.72 31.14 17.86
N GLY A 372 -16.05 31.41 16.59
CA GLY A 372 -15.63 30.58 15.45
C GLY A 372 -14.11 30.53 15.27
N LEU A 373 -13.42 31.67 15.39
CA LEU A 373 -11.95 31.74 15.33
C LEU A 373 -11.30 31.03 16.53
N GLN A 374 -11.86 31.17 17.73
CA GLN A 374 -11.36 30.45 18.91
C GLN A 374 -11.50 28.93 18.75
N ASN A 375 -12.63 28.47 18.20
CA ASN A 375 -12.86 27.07 17.89
C ASN A 375 -11.89 26.56 16.82
N ALA A 376 -11.67 27.34 15.75
CA ALA A 376 -10.69 27.03 14.72
C ALA A 376 -9.26 26.92 15.28
N ALA A 377 -8.81 27.90 16.09
CA ALA A 377 -7.51 27.86 16.77
C ALA A 377 -7.34 26.61 17.61
N THR A 378 -8.38 26.20 18.34
CA THR A 378 -8.29 25.02 19.18
C THR A 378 -8.31 23.72 18.36
N LEU A 379 -9.11 23.66 17.28
CA LEU A 379 -9.09 22.52 16.34
C LEU A 379 -7.72 22.37 15.68
N LEU A 380 -7.09 23.46 15.23
CA LEU A 380 -5.76 23.43 14.65
C LEU A 380 -4.72 22.89 15.63
N ARG A 381 -4.76 23.32 16.89
CA ARG A 381 -3.90 22.77 17.95
C ARG A 381 -4.10 21.26 18.11
N ASP A 382 -5.35 20.80 18.14
CA ASP A 382 -5.67 19.38 18.25
C ASP A 382 -5.19 18.58 17.03
N CYS A 383 -5.28 19.14 15.82
CA CYS A 383 -4.72 18.55 14.60
C CYS A 383 -3.20 18.38 14.70
N ARG A 384 -2.49 19.42 15.15
CA ARG A 384 -1.02 19.39 15.31
C ARG A 384 -0.57 18.40 16.38
N ARG A 385 -1.31 18.28 17.49
CA ARG A 385 -1.08 17.23 18.51
C ARG A 385 -1.23 15.81 17.95
N LEU A 386 -2.05 15.64 16.92
CA LEU A 386 -2.22 14.39 16.17
C LEU A 386 -1.24 14.28 14.98
N GLY A 387 -0.19 15.11 14.92
CA GLY A 387 0.85 15.01 13.91
C GLY A 387 0.51 15.63 12.55
N ALA A 388 -0.50 16.50 12.46
CA ALA A 388 -0.58 17.41 11.31
C ALA A 388 0.62 18.37 11.31
N PRO A 389 1.20 18.74 10.15
CA PRO A 389 2.36 19.63 10.10
C PRO A 389 2.15 20.98 10.81
N GLY A 390 3.19 21.45 11.50
CA GLY A 390 3.22 22.73 12.24
C GLY A 390 3.43 22.57 13.75
N GLU A 391 3.82 23.65 14.43
CA GLU A 391 4.13 23.63 15.87
C GLU A 391 2.89 23.65 16.76
N VAL A 392 2.89 22.84 17.82
CA VAL A 392 1.86 22.91 18.86
C VAL A 392 2.14 24.13 19.72
N GLU A 393 1.49 25.26 19.42
CA GLU A 393 1.54 26.41 20.31
C GLU A 393 0.72 26.12 21.58
N ASP A 394 1.40 25.85 22.68
CA ASP A 394 0.79 25.86 24.01
C ASP A 394 0.29 27.28 24.29
N ALA A 395 -0.97 27.38 24.73
CA ALA A 395 -1.57 28.67 25.04
C ALA A 395 -0.70 29.40 26.07
N LYS A 396 -0.02 30.48 25.66
CA LYS A 396 0.41 31.50 26.62
C LYS A 396 -0.86 32.04 27.26
N THR A 397 -1.11 31.65 28.50
CA THR A 397 -2.03 32.35 29.40
C THR A 397 -1.68 33.83 29.31
N PRO A 398 -2.62 34.74 29.00
CA PRO A 398 -2.32 36.16 29.06
C PRO A 398 -1.91 36.46 30.50
N ALA A 399 -0.65 36.86 30.69
CA ALA A 399 -0.18 37.33 31.98
C ALA A 399 -1.12 38.45 32.41
N ALA A 400 -1.79 38.27 33.55
CA ALA A 400 -2.54 39.32 34.19
C ALA A 400 -1.62 40.54 34.31
N THR A 401 -2.00 41.62 33.66
CA THR A 401 -1.37 42.93 33.79
C THR A 401 -1.46 43.33 35.27
N SER A 402 -0.37 43.09 36.01
CA SER A 402 -0.26 43.63 37.36
C SER A 402 -0.18 45.15 37.20
N ARG A 403 -1.25 45.84 37.63
CA ARG A 403 -1.21 47.27 37.89
C ARG A 403 -0.18 47.49 39.00
N ARG A 404 1.05 47.81 38.63
CA ARG A 404 1.98 48.47 39.56
C ARG A 404 1.39 49.85 39.86
N GLY A 405 0.85 49.97 41.07
CA GLY A 405 0.48 51.25 41.66
C GLY A 405 1.70 52.18 41.65
N ARG A 406 1.47 53.39 41.15
CA ARG A 406 2.34 54.54 41.41
C ARG A 406 2.31 54.81 42.90
N SER A 407 3.47 54.80 43.52
CA SER A 407 3.75 55.58 44.72
C SER A 407 5.05 56.34 44.48
N ALA A 408 4.93 57.65 44.51
CA ALA A 408 5.98 58.64 44.67
C ALA A 408 5.47 59.64 45.70
N PRO A 409 6.32 60.45 46.35
CA PRO A 409 7.77 60.35 46.51
C PRO A 409 8.18 59.60 47.78
#